data_AF-A0A1Y3WU59-F1
#
_entry.id   AF-A0A1Y3WU59-F1
#
_cell.length_a   1.000
_cell.length_b   1.000
_cell.length_c   1.000
_cell.angle_alpha   90.00
_cell.angle_beta   90.00
_cell.angle_gamma   90.00
#
_symmetry.space_group_name_H-M   'P 1'
#
loop_
_entity.id
_entity.type
_entity.pdbx_description
1 polymer ?
#
loop_
_entity_poly.entity_id
_entity_poly.type
_entity_poly.pdbx_seq_one_letter_code
_entity_poly.pdbx_strand_id
1 'polypeptide(L)'
;MSAAALRWAAAALLAVCGFCAGDARRQKLARRRRTLEQTIALLTRLRQEIAYRRTDLGQLYRTLADEYSPGDSLGRAMKKAECFAGMQPPADLSLEEAACFAVCFGQLGRTDAGRACAQLDYYLRRFGVFLEKAREEERLSASMDRRLGLAAGAILGLLVL
;
A
#
# COMPACT_ATOMS: atom_id res chain seq x y z
N MET A 1 3.07 -31.19 -36.88
CA MET A 1 2.48 -30.46 -35.73
C MET A 1 1.30 -29.65 -36.25
N SER A 2 0.08 -30.06 -35.90
CA SER A 2 -1.16 -29.56 -36.48
C SER A 2 -1.38 -28.08 -36.10
N ALA A 3 -1.75 -27.23 -37.06
CA ALA A 3 -1.98 -25.79 -36.85
C ALA A 3 -2.98 -25.49 -35.71
N ALA A 4 -3.91 -26.40 -35.42
CA ALA A 4 -4.84 -26.32 -34.30
C ALA A 4 -4.13 -26.36 -32.93
N ALA A 5 -3.12 -27.22 -32.75
CA ALA A 5 -2.39 -27.33 -31.49
C ALA A 5 -1.61 -26.05 -31.15
N LEU A 6 -1.06 -25.38 -32.17
CA LEU A 6 -0.36 -24.10 -32.00
C LEU A 6 -1.33 -22.97 -31.59
N ARG A 7 -2.55 -22.98 -32.13
CA ARG A 7 -3.60 -22.01 -31.79
C ARG A 7 -4.10 -22.19 -30.36
N TRP A 8 -4.29 -23.43 -29.91
CA TRP A 8 -4.65 -23.75 -28.52
C TRP A 8 -3.55 -23.36 -27.54
N ALA A 9 -2.29 -23.67 -27.88
CA ALA A 9 -1.15 -23.28 -27.06
C ALA A 9 -1.05 -21.75 -26.96
N ALA A 10 -1.19 -21.02 -28.07
CA ALA A 10 -1.16 -19.56 -28.08
C ALA A 10 -2.32 -18.94 -27.29
N ALA A 11 -3.54 -19.48 -27.42
CA ALA A 11 -4.71 -19.02 -26.67
C ALA A 11 -4.54 -19.25 -25.15
N ALA A 12 -4.04 -20.42 -24.75
CA ALA A 12 -3.76 -20.72 -23.35
C ALA A 12 -2.67 -19.79 -22.78
N LEU A 13 -1.61 -19.52 -23.55
CA LEU A 13 -0.51 -18.65 -23.13
C LEU A 13 -0.98 -17.21 -22.93
N LEU A 14 -1.82 -16.69 -23.84
CA LEU A 14 -2.42 -15.36 -23.71
C LEU A 14 -3.38 -15.26 -22.51
N ALA A 15 -4.20 -16.30 -22.29
CA ALA A 15 -5.11 -16.33 -21.14
C ALA A 15 -4.34 -16.33 -19.80
N VAL A 16 -3.28 -17.13 -19.70
CA VAL A 16 -2.42 -17.18 -18.51
C VAL A 16 -1.67 -15.85 -18.32
N CYS A 17 -1.11 -15.27 -19.37
CA CYS A 17 -0.43 -13.97 -19.29
C CYS A 17 -1.37 -12.85 -18.85
N GLY A 18 -2.61 -12.81 -19.36
CA GLY A 18 -3.62 -11.83 -18.96
C GLY A 18 -4.05 -11.98 -17.50
N PHE A 19 -4.20 -13.22 -17.02
CA PHE A 19 -4.52 -13.51 -15.62
C PHE A 19 -3.38 -13.09 -14.68
N CYS A 20 -2.14 -13.47 -15.00
CA CYS A 20 -0.97 -13.09 -14.18
C CYS A 20 -0.74 -11.58 -14.11
N ALA A 21 -0.96 -10.85 -15.21
CA ALA A 21 -0.85 -9.38 -15.23
C ALA A 21 -1.92 -8.71 -14.36
N GLY A 22 -3.14 -9.24 -14.36
CA GLY A 22 -4.22 -8.79 -13.48
C GLY A 22 -3.92 -9.04 -12.00
N ASP A 23 -3.42 -10.22 -11.66
CA ASP A 23 -3.03 -10.57 -10.28
C ASP A 23 -1.90 -9.67 -9.75
N ALA A 24 -0.86 -9.42 -10.55
CA ALA A 24 0.23 -8.53 -10.17
C ALA A 24 -0.28 -7.10 -9.89
N ARG A 25 -1.23 -6.61 -10.70
CA ARG A 25 -1.84 -5.29 -10.52
C ARG A 25 -2.70 -5.21 -9.26
N ARG A 26 -3.51 -6.25 -9.00
CA ARG A 26 -4.32 -6.37 -7.77
C ARG A 26 -3.44 -6.43 -6.53
N GLN A 27 -2.38 -7.22 -6.57
CA GLN A 27 -1.45 -7.33 -5.45
C GLN A 27 -0.78 -5.98 -5.15
N LYS A 28 -0.41 -5.20 -6.17
CA LYS A 28 0.16 -3.87 -5.99
C LYS A 28 -0.83 -2.91 -5.30
N LEU A 29 -2.09 -2.87 -5.74
CA LEU A 29 -3.12 -2.04 -5.11
C LEU A 29 -3.40 -2.46 -3.66
N ALA A 30 -3.51 -3.78 -3.41
CA ALA A 30 -3.73 -4.31 -2.07
C ALA A 30 -2.55 -4.06 -1.12
N ARG A 31 -1.30 -4.05 -1.63
CA ARG A 31 -0.11 -3.66 -0.86
C ARG A 31 -0.16 -2.18 -0.51
N ARG A 32 -0.40 -1.29 -1.49
CA ARG A 32 -0.55 0.16 -1.26
C ARG A 32 -1.60 0.47 -0.20
N ARG A 33 -2.78 -0.17 -0.28
CA ARG A 33 -3.84 -0.04 0.73
C ARG A 33 -3.36 -0.44 2.13
N ARG A 34 -2.75 -1.62 2.26
CA ARG A 34 -2.21 -2.11 3.54
C ARG A 34 -1.17 -1.16 4.12
N THR A 35 -0.25 -0.65 3.29
CA THR A 35 0.76 0.32 3.71
C THR A 35 0.14 1.61 4.23
N LEU A 36 -0.92 2.12 3.58
CA LEU A 36 -1.66 3.30 4.05
C LEU A 36 -2.39 3.02 5.37
N GLU A 37 -3.06 1.88 5.52
CA GLU A 37 -3.71 1.46 6.77
C GLU A 37 -2.72 1.38 7.93
N GLN A 38 -1.56 0.77 7.69
CA GLN A 38 -0.47 0.67 8.66
C GLN A 38 0.11 2.05 9.01
N THR A 39 0.25 2.94 8.02
CA THR A 39 0.72 4.32 8.24
C THR A 39 -0.27 5.10 9.09
N ILE A 40 -1.58 4.99 8.84
CA ILE A 40 -2.63 5.63 9.64
C ILE A 40 -2.64 5.08 11.07
N ALA A 41 -2.51 3.76 11.24
CA ALA A 41 -2.41 3.14 12.55
C ALA A 41 -1.19 3.65 13.33
N LEU A 42 -0.03 3.74 12.67
CA LEU A 42 1.20 4.28 13.23
C LEU A 42 1.04 5.75 13.65
N LEU A 43 0.49 6.60 12.79
CA LEU A 43 0.25 8.01 13.09
C LEU A 43 -0.76 8.20 14.22
N THR A 44 -1.80 7.36 14.28
CA THR A 44 -2.80 7.39 15.37
C THR A 44 -2.16 7.03 16.71
N ARG A 45 -1.31 5.99 16.72
CA ARG A 45 -0.55 5.60 17.91
C ARG A 45 0.45 6.67 18.32
N LEU A 46 1.18 7.25 17.36
CA LEU A 46 2.08 8.38 17.62
C LEU A 46 1.34 9.56 18.24
N ARG A 47 0.18 9.93 17.70
CA ARG A 47 -0.65 11.00 18.25
C ARG A 47 -1.06 10.69 19.70
N GLN A 48 -1.48 9.46 19.99
CA GLN A 48 -1.85 9.04 21.35
C GLN A 48 -0.66 9.10 22.30
N GLU A 49 0.49 8.55 21.92
CA GLU A 49 1.72 8.53 22.74
C GLU A 49 2.26 9.96 23.01
N ILE A 50 2.26 10.82 21.99
CA ILE A 50 2.68 12.23 22.14
C ILE A 50 1.70 12.99 23.03
N ALA A 51 0.39 12.76 22.88
CA ALA A 51 -0.63 13.43 23.67
C ALA A 51 -0.64 12.99 25.14
N TYR A 52 -0.48 11.69 25.42
CA TYR A 52 -0.60 11.15 26.78
C TYR A 52 0.70 11.14 27.58
N ARG A 53 1.84 10.89 26.94
CA ARG A 53 3.02 10.39 27.68
C ARG A 53 4.32 11.13 27.43
N ARG A 54 4.37 12.13 26.53
CA ARG A 54 5.62 12.87 26.18
C ARG A 54 6.85 11.94 26.11
N THR A 55 6.67 10.74 25.57
CA THR A 55 7.72 9.71 25.59
C THR A 55 8.80 10.07 24.57
N ASP A 56 10.05 9.71 24.90
CA ASP A 56 11.19 9.84 23.98
C ASP A 56 10.87 9.11 22.67
N LEU A 57 10.72 9.89 21.59
CA LEU A 57 10.39 9.41 20.25
C LEU A 57 11.37 8.34 19.76
N GLY A 58 12.63 8.37 20.20
CA GLY A 58 13.63 7.37 19.86
C GLY A 58 13.38 6.02 20.52
N GLN A 59 12.90 6.00 21.78
CA GLN A 59 12.50 4.74 22.43
C GLN A 59 11.25 4.15 21.77
N LEU A 60 10.23 4.99 21.53
CA LEU A 60 9.02 4.57 20.85
C LEU A 60 9.32 4.01 19.45
N TYR A 61 10.24 4.66 18.73
CA TYR A 61 10.69 4.19 17.42
C TYR A 61 11.26 2.78 17.48
N ARG A 62 12.16 2.50 18.43
CA ARG A 62 12.78 1.17 18.59
C ARG A 62 11.75 0.09 18.91
N THR A 63 10.85 0.35 19.86
CA THR A 63 9.77 -0.58 20.20
C THR A 63 8.90 -0.89 18.99
N LEU A 64 8.49 0.14 18.23
CA LEU A 64 7.67 -0.06 17.04
C LEU A 64 8.46 -0.76 15.93
N ALA A 65 9.74 -0.41 15.72
CA ALA A 65 10.58 -1.06 14.73
C ALA A 65 10.74 -2.57 14.99
N ASP A 66 10.62 -3.02 16.24
CA ASP A 66 10.60 -4.44 16.60
C ASP A 66 9.21 -5.09 16.48
N GLU A 67 8.13 -4.33 16.69
CA GLU A 67 6.75 -4.79 16.55
C GLU A 67 6.33 -4.97 15.08
N TYR A 68 6.78 -4.06 14.19
CA TYR A 68 6.47 -4.14 12.76
C TYR A 68 7.33 -5.19 12.05
N SER A 69 6.66 -6.16 11.41
CA SER A 69 7.32 -7.25 10.67
C SER A 69 8.07 -6.74 9.42
N PRO A 70 9.28 -7.27 9.11
CA PRO A 70 10.02 -6.95 7.89
C PRO A 70 9.32 -7.43 6.60
N GLY A 71 8.25 -8.23 6.71
CA GLY A 71 7.42 -8.64 5.58
C GLY A 71 6.67 -7.47 4.93
N ASP A 72 6.37 -6.42 5.69
CA ASP A 72 5.63 -5.26 5.21
C ASP A 72 6.56 -4.12 4.76
N SER A 73 6.10 -3.32 3.80
CA SER A 73 6.91 -2.22 3.27
C SER A 73 7.15 -1.11 4.29
N LEU A 74 6.19 -0.86 5.19
CA LEU A 74 6.37 0.05 6.32
C LEU A 74 7.39 -0.50 7.32
N GLY A 75 7.31 -1.78 7.67
CA GLY A 75 8.28 -2.43 8.56
C GLY A 75 9.70 -2.40 8.00
N ARG A 76 9.87 -2.62 6.68
CA ARG A 76 11.17 -2.44 6.01
C ARG A 76 11.67 -1.01 6.05
N ALA A 77 10.79 -0.02 5.88
CA ALA A 77 11.16 1.39 5.98
C ALA A 77 11.63 1.74 7.41
N MET A 78 10.97 1.19 8.43
CA MET A 78 11.36 1.36 9.83
C MET A 78 12.68 0.64 10.16
N LYS A 79 12.89 -0.61 9.72
CA LYS A 79 14.15 -1.30 9.99
C LYS A 79 15.38 -0.65 9.32
N LYS A 80 15.17 0.09 8.22
CA LYS A 80 16.24 0.80 7.51
C LYS A 80 16.59 2.16 8.11
N ALA A 81 15.70 2.75 8.89
CA ALA A 81 15.91 4.05 9.50
C ALA A 81 16.19 3.90 11.01
N GLU A 82 16.88 4.87 11.59
CA GLU A 82 17.20 4.89 13.03
C GLU A 82 16.20 5.70 13.85
N CYS A 83 15.40 6.54 13.18
CA CYS A 83 14.38 7.39 13.79
C CYS A 83 13.27 7.72 12.78
N PHE A 84 12.14 8.26 13.26
CA PHE A 84 11.02 8.68 12.42
C PHE A 84 11.43 9.67 11.32
N ALA A 85 12.25 10.67 11.65
CA ALA A 85 12.68 11.68 10.67
C ALA A 85 13.58 11.11 9.56
N GLY A 86 14.22 9.96 9.79
CA GLY A 86 15.05 9.26 8.81
C GLY A 86 14.28 8.23 7.98
N MET A 87 12.98 8.01 8.24
CA MET A 87 12.20 7.03 7.51
C MET A 87 12.01 7.44 6.05
N GLN A 88 12.41 6.55 5.15
CA GLN A 88 12.08 6.69 3.74
C GLN A 88 10.64 6.23 3.49
N PRO A 89 9.91 6.88 2.55
CA PRO A 89 8.57 6.46 2.21
C PRO A 89 8.57 5.02 1.66
N PRO A 90 7.63 4.17 2.09
CA PRO A 90 7.50 2.82 1.57
C PRO A 90 7.29 2.80 0.05
N ALA A 91 7.93 1.84 -0.65
CA ALA A 91 7.91 1.76 -2.12
C ALA A 91 6.52 1.44 -2.74
N ASP A 92 5.56 0.98 -1.92
CA ASP A 92 4.20 0.70 -2.39
C ASP A 92 3.33 1.97 -2.48
N LEU A 93 3.80 3.09 -1.91
CA LEU A 93 3.10 4.38 -1.99
C LEU A 93 3.28 5.03 -3.37
N SER A 94 2.24 5.75 -3.79
CA SER A 94 2.34 6.66 -4.94
C SER A 94 3.26 7.85 -4.63
N LEU A 95 3.69 8.57 -5.67
CA LEU A 95 4.57 9.74 -5.51
C LEU A 95 3.98 10.80 -4.57
N GLU A 96 2.68 11.09 -4.67
CA GLU A 96 2.01 12.07 -3.81
C GLU A 96 1.97 11.61 -2.35
N GLU A 97 1.62 10.33 -2.12
CA GLU A 97 1.59 9.74 -0.78
C GLU A 97 2.98 9.68 -0.16
N ALA A 98 4.00 9.34 -0.95
CA ALA A 98 5.39 9.29 -0.52
C ALA A 98 5.92 10.68 -0.13
N ALA A 99 5.58 11.72 -0.91
CA ALA A 99 5.93 13.10 -0.57
C ALA A 99 5.22 13.54 0.74
N CYS A 100 3.93 13.25 0.87
CA CYS A 100 3.17 13.53 2.10
C CYS A 100 3.77 12.81 3.32
N PHE A 101 4.18 11.55 3.14
CA PHE A 101 4.86 10.75 4.16
C PHE A 101 6.18 11.39 4.59
N ALA A 102 7.06 11.71 3.64
CA ALA A 102 8.36 12.30 3.94
C ALA A 102 8.24 13.62 4.73
N VAL A 103 7.27 14.48 4.36
CA VAL A 103 7.03 15.73 5.08
C VAL A 103 6.47 15.49 6.48
N CYS A 104 5.50 14.59 6.64
CA CYS A 104 4.91 14.27 7.94
C CYS A 104 5.97 13.73 8.93
N PHE A 105 6.71 12.69 8.51
CA PHE A 105 7.68 12.02 9.37
C PHE A 105 8.96 12.83 9.59
N GLY A 106 9.40 13.62 8.60
CA GLY A 106 10.57 14.49 8.72
C GLY A 106 10.41 15.63 9.73
N GLN A 107 9.17 15.98 10.10
CA GLN A 107 8.89 17.01 11.10
C GLN A 107 8.70 16.44 12.52
N LEU A 108 8.56 15.11 12.66
CA LEU A 108 8.45 14.47 13.96
C LEU A 108 9.72 14.69 14.80
N GLY A 109 9.55 15.17 16.03
CA GLY A 109 10.63 15.47 16.97
C GLY A 109 11.24 16.87 16.84
N ARG A 110 10.79 17.70 15.88
CA ARG A 110 11.23 19.11 15.72
C ARG A 110 10.23 20.13 16.23
N THR A 111 8.98 19.73 16.46
CA THR A 111 7.88 20.60 16.88
C THR A 111 7.42 20.25 18.30
N ASP A 112 6.89 21.24 19.02
CA ASP A 112 6.27 21.02 20.34
C ASP A 112 5.13 19.99 20.28
N ALA A 113 4.90 19.27 21.38
CA ALA A 113 3.89 18.21 21.48
C ALA A 113 2.48 18.67 21.04
N GLY A 114 2.05 19.88 21.39
CA GLY A 114 0.73 20.38 20.98
C GLY A 114 0.61 20.59 19.46
N ARG A 115 1.67 21.13 18.84
CA ARG A 115 1.73 21.33 17.39
C ARG A 115 1.90 20.00 16.64
N ALA A 116 2.68 19.07 17.18
CA ALA A 116 2.83 17.72 16.65
C ALA A 116 1.48 16.99 16.61
N CYS A 117 0.67 17.05 17.67
CA CYS A 117 -0.67 16.45 17.68
C CYS A 117 -1.59 17.04 16.61
N ALA A 118 -1.68 18.38 16.51
CA ALA A 118 -2.52 19.04 15.51
C ALA A 118 -2.07 18.72 14.07
N GLN A 119 -0.76 18.65 13.86
CA GLN A 119 -0.17 18.26 12.58
C GLN A 119 -0.47 16.80 12.23
N LEU A 120 -0.35 15.89 13.20
CA LEU A 120 -0.70 14.49 13.03
C LEU A 120 -2.19 14.31 12.69
N ASP A 121 -3.09 15.08 13.31
CA ASP A 121 -4.51 15.07 12.98
C ASP A 121 -4.78 15.53 11.53
N TYR A 122 -4.06 16.56 11.06
CA TYR A 122 -4.13 17.00 9.67
C TYR A 122 -3.68 15.89 8.71
N TYR A 123 -2.52 15.27 8.97
CA TYR A 123 -2.01 14.20 8.13
C TYR A 123 -2.84 12.93 8.20
N LEU A 124 -3.42 12.58 9.36
CA LEU A 124 -4.35 11.46 9.51
C LEU A 124 -5.55 11.62 8.58
N ARG A 125 -6.13 12.83 8.50
CA ARG A 125 -7.21 13.11 7.55
C ARG A 125 -6.74 12.99 6.10
N ARG A 126 -5.56 13.53 5.77
CA ARG A 126 -4.97 13.44 4.42
C ARG A 126 -4.75 11.98 3.99
N PHE A 127 -4.14 11.17 4.86
CA PHE A 127 -3.93 9.75 4.61
C PHE A 127 -5.25 8.97 4.55
N GLY A 128 -6.27 9.38 5.32
CA GLY A 128 -7.63 8.83 5.20
C GLY A 128 -8.22 9.02 3.80
N VAL A 129 -8.05 10.20 3.19
CA VAL A 129 -8.48 10.45 1.81
C VAL A 129 -7.71 9.56 0.81
N PHE A 130 -6.40 9.40 0.99
CA PHE A 130 -5.60 8.50 0.16
C PHE A 130 -6.04 7.04 0.29
N LEU A 131 -6.38 6.60 1.51
CA LEU A 131 -6.86 5.26 1.77
C LEU A 131 -8.20 4.98 1.08
N GLU A 132 -9.16 5.89 1.17
CA GLU A 132 -10.45 5.74 0.49
C GLU A 132 -10.28 5.70 -1.03
N LYS A 133 -9.40 6.55 -1.59
CA LYS A 133 -9.06 6.51 -3.01
C LYS A 133 -8.43 5.16 -3.41
N ALA A 134 -7.49 4.63 -2.62
CA ALA A 134 -6.87 3.33 -2.88
C ALA A 134 -7.90 2.18 -2.81
N ARG A 135 -8.87 2.25 -1.89
CA ARG A 135 -9.98 1.29 -1.77
C ARG A 135 -10.90 1.36 -2.99
N GLU A 136 -11.19 2.56 -3.48
CA GLU A 136 -12.02 2.73 -4.68
C GLU A 136 -11.31 2.19 -5.92
N GLU A 137 -10.02 2.49 -6.12
CA GLU A 137 -9.21 1.93 -7.20
C GLU A 137 -9.18 0.40 -7.19
N GLU A 138 -9.09 -0.22 -6.01
CA GLU A 138 -9.16 -1.68 -5.85
C GLU A 138 -10.54 -2.24 -6.18
N ARG A 139 -11.62 -1.58 -5.75
CA ARG A 139 -13.01 -1.97 -6.06
C ARG A 139 -13.27 -1.89 -7.56
N LEU A 140 -12.85 -0.80 -8.21
CA LEU A 140 -12.97 -0.60 -9.65
C LEU A 140 -12.19 -1.68 -10.40
N SER A 141 -10.94 -1.95 -10.00
CA SER A 141 -10.11 -3.01 -10.59
C SER A 141 -10.75 -4.39 -10.45
N ALA A 142 -11.28 -4.72 -9.26
CA ALA A 142 -11.99 -5.97 -9.02
C ALA A 142 -13.25 -6.12 -9.90
N SER A 143 -13.97 -5.02 -10.14
CA SER A 143 -15.17 -5.02 -11.01
C SER A 143 -14.82 -5.24 -12.48
N MET A 144 -13.75 -4.61 -12.97
CA MET A 144 -13.31 -4.74 -14.36
C MET A 144 -12.73 -6.12 -14.63
N ASP A 145 -11.91 -6.64 -13.74
CA ASP A 145 -11.32 -7.97 -13.92
C ASP A 145 -12.36 -9.09 -13.82
N ARG A 146 -13.44 -8.92 -13.04
CA ARG A 146 -14.56 -9.88 -13.03
C ARG A 146 -15.29 -9.88 -14.39
N ARG A 147 -15.40 -8.72 -15.04
CA ARG A 147 -15.94 -8.60 -16.41
C ARG A 147 -14.99 -9.15 -17.47
N LEU A 148 -13.68 -8.92 -17.34
CA LEU A 148 -12.67 -9.44 -18.25
C LEU A 148 -12.50 -10.96 -18.10
N GLY A 149 -12.57 -11.50 -16.88
CA GLY A 149 -12.56 -12.95 -16.63
C GLY A 149 -13.79 -13.65 -17.23
N LEU A 150 -14.97 -13.03 -17.14
CA LEU A 150 -16.19 -13.52 -17.81
C LEU A 150 -16.08 -13.44 -19.33
N ALA A 151 -15.57 -12.32 -19.88
CA ALA A 151 -15.40 -12.14 -21.32
C ALA A 151 -14.33 -13.09 -21.91
N ALA A 152 -13.21 -13.28 -21.23
CA ALA A 152 -12.18 -14.23 -21.61
C ALA A 152 -12.71 -15.68 -21.57
N GLY A 153 -13.51 -16.04 -20.56
CA GLY A 153 -14.19 -17.34 -20.49
C GLY A 153 -15.19 -17.54 -21.63
N ALA A 154 -15.96 -16.52 -22.00
CA ALA A 154 -16.92 -16.59 -23.10
C ALA A 154 -16.22 -16.72 -24.48
N ILE A 155 -15.14 -15.97 -24.72
CA ILE A 155 -14.36 -16.05 -25.96
C ILE A 155 -13.64 -17.40 -26.08
N LEU A 156 -13.10 -17.94 -24.98
CA LEU A 156 -12.56 -19.31 -24.96
C LEU A 156 -13.65 -20.35 -25.24
N GLY A 157 -14.84 -20.22 -24.64
CA GLY A 157 -15.97 -21.11 -24.94
C GLY A 157 -16.38 -21.08 -26.41
N LEU A 158 -16.35 -19.91 -27.05
CA LEU A 158 -16.64 -19.75 -28.49
C LEU A 158 -15.50 -20.21 -29.40
N LEU A 159 -14.25 -20.28 -28.93
CA LEU A 159 -13.12 -20.83 -29.66
C LEU A 159 -13.03 -22.36 -29.56
N VAL A 160 -13.63 -22.96 -28.52
CA VAL A 160 -13.69 -24.41 -28.29
C VAL A 160 -14.88 -25.06 -29.03
N LEU A 161 -15.98 -24.31 -29.23
CA LEU A 161 -17.16 -24.75 -29.98
C LEU A 161 -16.91 -24.74 -31.51
#